data_AF-A0A7Y0XAK3-F1
#
_entry.id   AF-A0A7Y0XAK3-F1
#
_cell.length_a   1.000
_cell.length_b   1.000
_cell.length_c   1.000
_cell.angle_alpha   90.00
_cell.angle_beta   90.00
_cell.angle_gamma   90.00
#
_symmetry.space_group_name_H-M   'P 1'
#
loop_
_entity.id
_entity.type
_entity.pdbx_description
1 polymer ?
#
loop_
_entity_poly.entity_id
_entity_poly.type
_entity_poly.pdbx_seq_one_letter_code
_entity_poly.pdbx_strand_id
1 'polypeptide(L)'
;ATTFFFGGFAREQICIYACPWPRIQGAMMDENTLTVAYREWRGEPRGKIAKGEPTKSDSPPGIKGDCIDCLACVNVCPMGIDIREGQQLEC
;
A
#
# COMPACT_ATOMS: atom_id res chain seq x y z
N ALA A 1 -24.43 1.33 -17.14
CA ALA A 1 -23.34 2.34 -17.18
C ALA A 1 -23.43 3.31 -16.00
N THR A 2 -24.56 3.98 -15.80
CA THR A 2 -24.80 4.95 -14.71
C THR A 2 -24.58 4.39 -13.31
N THR A 3 -25.05 3.17 -13.00
CA THR A 3 -24.87 2.56 -11.66
C THR A 3 -23.40 2.33 -11.29
N PHE A 4 -22.57 1.88 -12.25
CA PHE A 4 -21.13 1.67 -12.00
C PHE A 4 -20.39 3.00 -11.85
N PHE A 5 -20.78 4.01 -12.64
CA PHE A 5 -20.21 5.36 -12.53
C PHE A 5 -20.55 6.01 -11.18
N PHE A 6 -21.83 6.02 -10.80
CA PHE A 6 -22.27 6.57 -9.51
C PHE A 6 -21.74 5.76 -8.33
N GLY A 7 -21.59 4.43 -8.47
CA GLY A 7 -20.97 3.59 -7.46
C GLY A 7 -19.48 3.86 -7.28
N GLY A 8 -18.74 4.06 -8.37
CA GLY A 8 -17.32 4.48 -8.33
C GLY A 8 -17.15 5.87 -7.71
N PHE A 9 -17.96 6.83 -8.14
CA PHE A 9 -17.96 8.19 -7.60
C PHE A 9 -18.32 8.23 -6.10
N ALA A 10 -19.36 7.50 -5.70
CA ALA A 10 -19.74 7.42 -4.28
C ALA A 10 -18.64 6.79 -3.42
N ARG A 11 -17.95 5.76 -3.92
CA ARG A 11 -16.81 5.12 -3.21
C ARG A 11 -15.69 6.12 -2.93
N GLU A 12 -15.30 6.91 -3.93
CA GLU A 12 -14.27 7.93 -3.81
C GLU A 12 -14.67 9.01 -2.79
N GLN A 13 -15.90 9.54 -2.90
CA GLN A 13 -16.40 10.55 -1.98
C GLN A 13 -16.52 10.03 -0.54
N ILE A 14 -16.90 8.76 -0.35
CA ILE A 14 -16.99 8.14 0.97
C ILE A 14 -15.62 8.03 1.62
N CYS A 15 -14.63 7.46 0.93
CA CYS A 15 -13.31 7.24 1.51
C CYS A 15 -12.57 8.54 1.85
N ILE A 16 -12.68 9.60 1.03
CA ILE A 16 -11.99 10.87 1.27
C ILE A 16 -12.73 11.75 2.30
N TYR A 17 -14.05 11.89 2.12
CA TYR A 17 -14.82 12.92 2.83
C TYR A 17 -15.73 12.38 3.92
N ALA A 18 -16.31 11.19 3.75
CA ALA A 18 -17.23 10.63 4.76
C ALA A 18 -16.51 9.77 5.80
N CYS A 19 -15.46 9.05 5.41
CA CYS A 19 -14.72 8.17 6.29
C CYS A 19 -13.94 9.02 7.32
N PRO A 20 -14.20 8.87 8.62
CA PRO A 20 -13.44 9.58 9.63
C PRO A 20 -12.04 8.98 9.83
N TRP A 21 -11.79 7.79 9.27
CA TRP A 21 -10.59 7.00 9.54
C TRP A 21 -9.29 7.76 9.26
N PRO A 22 -9.06 8.40 8.11
CA PRO A 22 -7.78 9.07 7.86
C PRO A 22 -7.50 10.23 8.84
N ARG A 23 -8.57 10.81 9.41
CA ARG A 23 -8.48 11.92 10.37
C ARG A 23 -8.23 11.43 11.80
N ILE A 24 -8.73 10.24 12.15
CA ILE A 24 -8.58 9.66 13.50
C ILE A 24 -7.33 8.78 13.59
N GLN A 25 -6.91 8.15 12.48
CA GLN A 25 -5.77 7.24 12.46
C GLN A 25 -4.51 7.91 13.02
N GLY A 26 -4.21 9.15 12.61
CA GLY A 26 -3.07 9.91 13.14
C GLY A 26 -3.13 10.15 14.66
N ALA A 27 -4.33 10.25 15.25
CA ALA A 27 -4.50 10.38 16.70
C ALA A 27 -4.37 9.05 17.46
N MET A 28 -4.42 7.91 16.78
CA MET A 28 -4.25 6.56 17.35
C MET A 28 -2.84 5.99 17.14
N MET A 29 -1.99 6.70 16.39
CA MET A 29 -0.59 6.31 16.20
C MET A 29 0.27 7.00 17.25
N ASP A 30 1.05 6.21 17.98
CA ASP A 30 2.11 6.71 18.86
C ASP A 30 3.47 6.17 18.37
N GLU A 31 4.55 6.50 19.08
CA GLU A 31 5.90 6.05 18.72
C GLU A 31 6.11 4.53 18.85
N ASN A 32 5.26 3.85 19.62
CA ASN A 32 5.30 2.41 19.84
C ASN A 32 4.34 1.64 18.93
N THR A 33 3.41 2.32 18.25
CA THR A 33 2.45 1.70 17.35
C THR A 33 3.17 1.18 16.12
N LEU A 34 3.00 -0.12 15.88
CA LEU A 34 3.53 -0.76 14.68
C LEU A 34 2.73 -0.31 13.45
N THR A 35 3.33 0.55 12.64
CA THR A 35 2.76 0.94 11.35
C THR A 35 2.98 -0.17 10.31
N VAL A 36 1.88 -0.72 9.78
CA VAL A 36 1.90 -1.69 8.69
C VAL A 36 1.96 -0.92 7.37
N ALA A 37 3.16 -0.53 6.97
CA ALA A 37 3.42 0.20 5.73
C ALA A 37 4.45 -0.53 4.85
N TYR A 38 4.53 -0.14 3.58
CA TYR A 38 5.62 -0.55 2.70
C TYR A 38 6.95 -0.09 3.29
N ARG A 39 7.95 -0.99 3.33
CA ARG A 39 9.27 -0.71 3.89
C ARG A 39 10.29 -0.71 2.76
N GLU A 40 10.82 0.47 2.45
CA GLU A 40 11.78 0.66 1.34
C GLU A 40 13.01 -0.24 1.48
N TRP A 41 13.56 -0.36 2.70
CA TRP A 41 14.75 -1.17 2.97
C TRP A 41 14.57 -2.66 2.64
N ARG A 42 13.33 -3.16 2.68
CA ARG A 42 12.95 -4.54 2.37
C ARG A 42 12.53 -4.70 0.91
N GLY A 43 11.73 -3.77 0.41
CA GLY A 43 11.08 -3.88 -0.89
C GLY A 43 11.95 -3.46 -2.08
N GLU A 44 12.93 -2.57 -1.88
CA GLU A 44 13.75 -2.02 -2.97
C GLU A 44 15.14 -2.69 -3.03
N PRO A 45 15.75 -2.88 -4.22
CA PRO A 45 15.24 -2.51 -5.54
C PRO A 45 14.16 -3.48 -6.02
N ARG A 46 13.04 -2.92 -6.47
CA ARG A 46 11.91 -3.66 -7.02
C ARG A 46 12.25 -4.34 -8.35
N GLY A 47 11.64 -5.49 -8.62
CA GLY A 47 11.76 -6.14 -9.92
C GLY A 47 11.29 -7.58 -9.94
N LYS A 48 11.30 -8.19 -11.13
CA LYS A 48 10.91 -9.60 -11.29
C LYS A 48 11.88 -10.50 -10.53
N ILE A 49 11.34 -11.32 -9.63
CA ILE A 49 12.09 -12.31 -8.86
C ILE A 49 11.96 -13.66 -9.59
N ALA A 50 13.10 -14.24 -9.97
CA ALA A 50 13.11 -15.58 -10.55
C ALA A 50 12.90 -16.64 -9.47
N LYS A 51 12.37 -17.80 -9.84
CA LYS A 51 12.15 -18.90 -8.89
C LYS A 51 13.50 -19.37 -8.31
N GLY A 52 13.68 -19.23 -7.00
CA GLY A 52 14.92 -19.58 -6.29
C GLY A 52 15.97 -18.46 -6.24
N GLU A 53 15.66 -17.27 -6.73
CA GLU A 53 16.50 -16.09 -6.54
C GLU A 53 16.31 -15.54 -5.12
N PRO A 54 17.40 -15.37 -4.33
CA PRO A 54 17.30 -14.84 -2.98
C PRO A 54 16.92 -13.35 -2.99
N THR A 55 16.08 -12.97 -2.04
CA THR A 55 15.66 -11.59 -1.80
C THR A 55 16.34 -11.01 -0.56
N LYS A 56 16.14 -9.73 -0.28
CA LYS A 56 16.69 -9.07 0.92
C LYS A 56 16.19 -9.67 2.23
N SER A 57 15.02 -10.31 2.23
CA SER A 57 14.48 -10.98 3.43
C SER A 57 15.03 -12.40 3.65
N ASP A 58 15.68 -12.99 2.63
CA ASP A 58 16.22 -14.35 2.71
C ASP A 58 17.60 -14.40 3.41
N SER A 59 18.02 -15.61 3.79
CA SER A 59 19.33 -15.88 4.37
C SER A 59 20.05 -16.98 3.58
N PRO A 60 21.13 -16.68 2.83
CA PRO A 60 21.81 -15.38 2.73
C PRO A 60 20.99 -14.32 1.95
N PRO A 61 21.13 -13.03 2.28
CA PRO A 61 20.38 -11.96 1.63
C PRO A 61 20.82 -11.76 0.18
N GLY A 62 19.83 -11.60 -0.70
CA GLY A 62 20.03 -11.27 -2.10
C GLY A 62 20.14 -9.77 -2.37
N ILE A 63 20.31 -9.43 -3.65
CA ILE A 63 20.44 -8.04 -4.11
C ILE A 63 19.07 -7.39 -4.31
N LYS A 64 18.07 -8.17 -4.73
CA LYS A 64 16.71 -7.68 -5.03
C LYS A 64 15.87 -7.57 -3.77
N GLY A 65 14.99 -6.57 -3.73
CA GLY A 65 13.99 -6.45 -2.68
C GLY A 65 12.81 -7.40 -2.89
N ASP A 66 11.98 -7.53 -1.86
CA ASP A 66 10.83 -8.45 -1.87
C ASP A 66 9.69 -7.98 -2.80
N CYS A 67 9.71 -6.73 -3.26
CA CYS A 67 8.67 -6.16 -4.11
C CYS A 67 8.83 -6.57 -5.58
N ILE A 68 7.86 -7.35 -6.09
CA ILE A 68 7.84 -7.80 -7.49
C ILE A 68 7.17 -6.84 -8.48
N ASP A 69 6.78 -5.65 -8.04
CA ASP A 69 6.12 -4.62 -8.86
C ASP A 69 4.83 -5.11 -9.56
N CYS A 70 4.01 -5.89 -8.86
CA CYS A 70 2.78 -6.47 -9.42
C CYS A 70 1.55 -5.54 -9.42
N LEU A 71 1.66 -4.35 -8.80
CA LEU A 71 0.57 -3.37 -8.63
C LEU A 71 -0.67 -3.90 -7.88
N ALA A 72 -0.56 -5.04 -7.18
CA ALA A 72 -1.67 -5.59 -6.41
C ALA A 72 -2.14 -4.64 -5.30
N CYS A 73 -1.22 -3.89 -4.68
CA CYS A 73 -1.54 -2.86 -3.69
C CYS A 73 -2.51 -1.79 -4.22
N VAL A 74 -2.25 -1.29 -5.43
CA VAL A 74 -3.08 -0.29 -6.10
C VAL A 74 -4.44 -0.87 -6.47
N ASN A 75 -4.46 -2.09 -7.01
CA ASN A 75 -5.69 -2.71 -7.50
C ASN A 75 -6.65 -3.15 -6.39
N VAL A 76 -6.12 -3.54 -5.21
CA VAL A 76 -6.96 -3.96 -4.07
C VAL A 76 -7.47 -2.76 -3.27
N CYS A 77 -6.72 -1.65 -3.26
CA CYS A 77 -7.11 -0.47 -2.51
C CYS A 77 -8.36 0.17 -3.13
N PRO A 78 -9.41 0.47 -2.33
CA PRO A 78 -10.59 1.13 -2.85
C PRO A 78 -10.39 2.50 -3.45
N MET A 79 -9.30 3.15 -3.08
CA MET A 79 -8.90 4.47 -3.55
C MET A 79 -7.80 4.43 -4.60
N GLY A 80 -7.30 3.24 -4.97
CA GLY A 80 -6.16 3.14 -5.90
C GLY A 80 -4.84 3.63 -5.32
N ILE A 81 -4.71 3.65 -3.99
CA ILE A 81 -3.51 4.13 -3.30
C ILE A 81 -2.34 3.20 -3.58
N ASP A 82 -1.21 3.80 -3.91
CA ASP A 82 0.07 3.11 -3.92
C ASP A 82 0.77 3.23 -2.56
N ILE A 83 0.72 2.15 -1.78
CA ILE A 83 1.37 2.10 -0.45
C ILE A 83 2.89 2.32 -0.50
N ARG A 84 3.50 2.23 -1.69
CA ARG A 84 4.94 2.48 -1.89
C ARG A 84 5.28 3.96 -1.79
N GLU A 85 4.31 4.85 -1.98
CA GLU A 85 4.47 6.30 -1.82
C GLU A 85 4.28 6.76 -0.36
N GLY A 86 4.06 5.83 0.56
CA GLY A 86 3.92 6.10 1.98
C GLY A 86 2.47 6.20 2.45
N GLN A 87 2.25 6.92 3.55
CA GLN A 87 0.92 7.16 4.09
C GLN A 87 0.27 8.32 3.32
N GLN A 88 -0.91 8.09 2.77
CA GLN A 88 -1.69 9.07 2.02
C GLN A 88 -2.95 9.43 2.83
N LEU A 89 -3.51 10.64 2.61
CA LEU A 89 -4.63 11.17 3.40
C LEU A 89 -5.95 10.43 3.19
N GLU A 90 -6.01 9.56 2.21
CA GLU A 90 -7.15 8.72 1.86
C GLU A 90 -7.13 7.38 2.61
N CYS A 91 -6.02 7.05 3.29
CA CYS A 91 -5.78 5.81 4.04
C CYS A 91 -5.82 6.01 5.55
#